data_AF-A0A925FQZ0-F1
#
_entry.id   AF-A0A925FQZ0-F1
#
_cell.length_a   1.000
_cell.length_b   1.000
_cell.length_c   1.000
_cell.angle_alpha   90.00
_cell.angle_beta   90.00
_cell.angle_gamma   90.00
#
_symmetry.space_group_name_H-M   'P 1'
#
loop_
_entity.id
_entity.type
_entity.pdbx_description
1 polymer ?
#
loop_
_entity_poly.entity_id
_entity_poly.type
_entity_poly.pdbx_seq_one_letter_code
_entity_poly.pdbx_strand_id
1 'polypeptide(L)'
;ALQDEGADTVEANEALGFAIDARNYQQCAEILFDLGLCHVRVISNNPDKLKALEEAGLQVVERVPIEVEAEAAAAHYLRIKKEKLGHFLG
;
A
#
# COMPACT_ATOMS: atom_id res chain seq x y z
N ALA A 1 -21.96 5.19 -1.07
CA ALA A 1 -20.97 4.90 0.00
C ALA A 1 -20.25 6.20 0.34
N LEU A 2 -19.67 6.40 1.54
CA LEU A 2 -19.08 7.69 1.95
C LEU A 2 -17.97 8.24 1.02
N GLN A 3 -17.37 7.39 0.17
CA GLN A 3 -16.44 7.82 -0.88
C GLN A 3 -17.12 8.52 -2.08
N ASP A 4 -18.43 8.32 -2.28
CA ASP A 4 -19.21 8.96 -3.36
C ASP A 4 -19.63 10.40 -2.99
N GLU A 5 -19.52 10.78 -1.73
CA GLU A 5 -19.91 12.11 -1.21
C GLU A 5 -18.73 13.09 -1.08
N GLY A 6 -17.56 12.72 -1.61
CA GLY A 6 -16.37 13.59 -1.63
C GLY A 6 -15.56 13.58 -0.34
N ALA A 7 -15.81 12.64 0.58
CA ALA A 7 -14.97 12.43 1.75
C ALA A 7 -13.63 11.80 1.34
N ASP A 8 -12.54 12.35 1.87
CA ASP A 8 -11.22 11.75 1.71
C ASP A 8 -11.24 10.33 2.32
N THR A 9 -10.62 9.37 1.64
CA THR A 9 -10.59 7.95 2.07
C THR A 9 -10.03 7.75 3.48
N VAL A 10 -9.24 8.70 3.98
CA VAL A 10 -8.75 8.74 5.36
C VAL A 10 -9.85 9.18 6.33
N GLU A 11 -10.56 10.26 6.02
CA GLU A 11 -11.64 10.82 6.84
C GLU A 11 -12.83 9.86 6.93
N ALA A 12 -13.13 9.15 5.84
CA ALA A 12 -14.17 8.12 5.85
C ALA A 12 -13.81 6.94 6.78
N ASN A 13 -12.54 6.50 6.81
CA ASN A 13 -12.11 5.42 7.71
C ASN A 13 -12.07 5.88 9.17
N GLU A 14 -11.59 7.11 9.43
CA GLU A 14 -11.57 7.70 10.78
C GLU A 14 -12.98 7.94 11.33
N ALA A 15 -13.90 8.47 10.52
CA ALA A 15 -15.30 8.69 10.90
C ALA A 15 -16.05 7.39 11.23
N LEU A 16 -15.60 6.27 10.65
CA LEU A 16 -16.13 4.93 10.92
C LEU A 16 -15.37 4.19 12.04
N GLY A 17 -14.34 4.80 12.64
CA GLY A 17 -13.54 4.21 13.71
C GLY A 17 -12.62 3.08 13.28
N PHE A 18 -12.33 2.95 11.97
CA PHE A 18 -11.41 1.94 11.45
C PHE A 18 -9.97 2.47 11.41
N ALA A 19 -9.00 1.57 11.60
CA ALA A 19 -7.60 1.90 11.41
C ALA A 19 -7.36 2.33 9.95
N ILE A 20 -6.59 3.41 9.77
CA ILE A 20 -6.28 4.01 8.46
C ILE A 20 -5.63 2.98 7.51
N ASP A 21 -4.87 2.02 8.07
CA ASP A 21 -4.42 0.82 7.39
C ASP A 21 -4.34 -0.37 8.36
N ALA A 22 -5.28 -1.31 8.26
CA ALA A 22 -5.35 -2.52 9.10
C ALA A 22 -4.67 -3.76 8.47
N ARG A 23 -3.96 -3.60 7.35
CA ARG A 23 -3.45 -4.74 6.57
C ARG A 23 -2.28 -5.42 7.27
N ASN A 24 -2.38 -6.74 7.42
CA ASN A 24 -1.30 -7.60 7.90
C ASN A 24 -0.70 -8.38 6.72
N TYR A 25 0.61 -8.24 6.49
CA TYR A 25 1.32 -8.89 5.38
C TYR A 25 2.09 -10.15 5.78
N GLN A 26 2.03 -10.58 7.05
CA GLN A 26 2.70 -11.76 7.58
C GLN A 26 2.35 -13.02 6.78
N GLN A 27 1.04 -13.24 6.53
CA GLN A 27 0.55 -14.39 5.78
C GLN A 27 1.07 -14.42 4.34
N CYS A 28 1.27 -13.25 3.72
CA CYS A 28 1.87 -13.18 2.39
C CYS A 28 3.33 -13.65 2.42
N ALA A 29 4.08 -13.29 3.45
CA ALA A 29 5.46 -13.73 3.61
C ALA A 29 5.55 -15.24 3.88
N GLU A 30 4.67 -15.79 4.71
CA GLU A 30 4.59 -17.23 5.00
C GLU A 30 4.38 -18.05 3.72
N ILE A 31 3.44 -17.64 2.86
CA ILE A 31 3.20 -18.29 1.56
C ILE A 31 4.46 -18.25 0.69
N LEU A 32 5.14 -17.11 0.63
CA LEU A 32 6.36 -16.97 -0.18
C LEU A 32 7.49 -17.86 0.34
N PHE A 33 7.64 -17.99 1.66
CA PHE A 33 8.60 -18.91 2.26
C PHE A 33 8.27 -20.37 2.01
N ASP A 34 7.00 -20.77 2.06
CA ASP A 34 6.56 -22.13 1.74
C ASP A 34 6.89 -22.50 0.29
N LEU A 35 6.84 -21.52 -0.62
CA LEU A 35 7.29 -21.65 -2.00
C LEU A 35 8.83 -21.60 -2.16
N GLY A 36 9.59 -21.47 -1.07
CA GLY A 36 11.05 -21.41 -1.07
C GLY A 36 11.63 -20.05 -1.47
N LEU A 37 10.83 -18.98 -1.49
CA LEU A 37 11.27 -17.64 -1.85
C LEU A 37 11.69 -16.85 -0.62
N CYS A 38 12.94 -16.38 -0.62
CA CYS A 38 13.51 -15.55 0.44
C CYS A 38 14.02 -14.18 -0.05
N HIS A 39 14.18 -14.02 -1.37
CA HIS A 39 14.59 -12.77 -2.02
C HIS A 39 13.56 -12.41 -3.09
N VAL A 40 12.99 -11.20 -3.02
CA VAL A 40 11.89 -10.80 -3.90
C VAL A 40 12.09 -9.39 -4.45
N ARG A 41 11.73 -9.23 -5.72
CA ARG A 41 11.53 -7.91 -6.34
C ARG A 41 10.06 -7.57 -6.14
N VAL A 42 9.77 -6.50 -5.40
CA VAL A 42 8.40 -6.18 -5.00
C VAL A 42 7.84 -5.06 -5.86
N ILE A 43 6.74 -5.36 -6.54
CA ILE A 43 5.95 -4.37 -7.29
C ILE A 43 5.02 -3.67 -6.29
N SER A 44 5.38 -2.46 -5.86
CA SER A 44 4.60 -1.69 -4.88
C SER A 44 4.99 -0.20 -4.84
N ASN A 45 3.99 0.66 -4.64
CA ASN A 45 4.19 2.07 -4.27
C ASN A 45 3.86 2.35 -2.80
N ASN A 46 3.40 1.35 -2.05
CA ASN A 46 3.13 1.48 -0.61
C ASN A 46 4.42 1.16 0.18
N PRO A 47 5.05 2.13 0.87
CA PRO A 47 6.23 1.88 1.69
C PRO A 47 5.96 0.93 2.86
N ASP A 48 4.77 0.99 3.48
CA ASP A 48 4.43 0.15 4.64
C ASP A 48 4.36 -1.33 4.24
N LYS A 49 3.94 -1.62 3.00
CA LYS A 49 3.97 -2.99 2.47
C LYS A 49 5.40 -3.52 2.33
N LEU A 50 6.36 -2.68 1.91
CA LEU A 50 7.76 -3.10 1.80
C LEU A 50 8.32 -3.41 3.18
N LYS A 51 8.13 -2.47 4.12
CA LYS A 51 8.58 -2.62 5.50
C LYS A 51 7.99 -3.87 6.17
N ALA A 52 6.70 -4.12 6.01
CA ALA A 52 6.05 -5.30 6.60
C ALA A 52 6.58 -6.62 6.03
N LEU A 53 6.93 -6.68 4.74
CA LEU A 53 7.56 -7.88 4.15
C LEU A 53 8.97 -8.09 4.69
N GLU A 54 9.74 -7.01 4.86
CA GLU A 54 11.08 -7.06 5.46
C GLU A 54 11.03 -7.50 6.94
N GLU A 55 10.09 -6.95 7.72
CA GLU A 55 9.87 -7.34 9.12
C GLU A 55 9.40 -8.80 9.25
N ALA A 56 8.67 -9.31 8.26
CA ALA A 56 8.32 -10.72 8.17
C ALA A 56 9.49 -11.63 7.73
N GLY A 57 10.65 -11.05 7.40
CA GLY A 57 11.90 -11.77 7.12
C GLY A 57 12.24 -11.95 5.64
N LEU A 58 11.42 -11.44 4.71
CA LEU A 58 11.74 -11.46 3.28
C LEU A 58 12.82 -10.43 2.97
N GLN A 59 13.75 -10.78 2.09
CA GLN A 59 14.71 -9.81 1.55
C GLN A 59 14.13 -9.13 0.32
N VAL A 60 13.75 -7.87 0.45
CA VAL A 60 13.34 -7.04 -0.69
C VAL A 60 14.59 -6.55 -1.41
N VAL A 61 14.95 -7.23 -2.51
CA VAL A 61 16.17 -6.91 -3.28
C VAL A 61 15.98 -5.75 -4.26
N GLU A 62 14.73 -5.46 -4.61
CA GLU A 62 14.38 -4.35 -5.49
C GLU A 62 12.90 -3.95 -5.27
N ARG A 63 12.61 -2.65 -5.30
CA ARG A 63 11.26 -2.14 -5.46
C ARG A 63 11.02 -1.76 -6.92
N VAL A 64 10.04 -2.40 -7.55
CA VAL A 64 9.56 -2.04 -8.88
C VAL A 64 8.38 -1.06 -8.74
N PRO A 65 8.47 0.18 -9.28
CA PRO A 65 7.37 1.14 -9.25
C PRO A 65 6.16 0.65 -10.05
N ILE A 66 4.96 1.07 -9.62
CA ILE A 66 3.75 0.98 -10.42
C ILE A 66 3.47 2.37 -10.99
N GLU A 67 3.75 2.58 -12.26
CA GLU A 67 3.42 3.83 -12.95
C GLU A 67 1.99 3.72 -13.49
N VAL A 68 1.13 4.64 -13.08
CA VAL A 68 -0.26 4.73 -13.56
C VAL A 68 -0.51 6.18 -13.95
N GLU A 69 -0.95 6.39 -15.19
CA GLU A 69 -1.44 7.70 -15.60
C GLU A 69 -2.68 8.05 -14.77
N ALA A 70 -2.61 9.15 -14.04
CA ALA A 70 -3.72 9.60 -13.22
C ALA A 70 -4.82 10.18 -14.12
N GLU A 71 -5.91 9.44 -14.32
CA GLU A 71 -7.14 10.03 -14.84
C GLU A 71 -7.68 11.09 -13.85
N ALA A 72 -8.41 12.09 -14.35
CA ALA A 72 -8.88 13.22 -13.55
C ALA A 72 -9.64 12.80 -12.28
N ALA A 73 -10.38 11.68 -12.33
CA ALA A 73 -11.10 11.12 -11.20
C ALA A 73 -10.19 10.50 -10.13
N ALA A 74 -9.04 9.93 -10.52
CA ALA A 74 -8.10 9.28 -9.61
C ALA A 74 -7.04 10.24 -9.06
N ALA A 75 -6.86 11.41 -9.68
CA ALA A 75 -5.82 12.37 -9.32
C ALA A 75 -5.89 12.82 -7.85
N HIS A 76 -7.10 13.11 -7.34
CA HIS A 76 -7.28 13.51 -5.94
C HIS A 76 -6.88 12.37 -4.98
N TYR A 77 -7.36 11.15 -5.24
CA TYR A 77 -7.05 9.97 -4.44
C TYR A 77 -5.56 9.62 -4.41
N LEU A 78 -4.90 9.64 -5.57
CA LEU A 78 -3.46 9.39 -5.68
C LEU A 78 -2.64 10.47 -4.97
N ARG A 79 -3.09 11.73 -5.00
CA ARG A 79 -2.46 12.82 -4.26
C ARG A 79 -2.53 12.59 -2.75
N ILE A 80 -3.69 12.24 -2.22
CA ILE A 80 -3.84 11.90 -0.80
C ILE A 80 -2.92 10.74 -0.41
N LYS A 81 -2.88 9.66 -1.19
CA LYS A 81 -1.98 8.52 -0.92
C LYS A 81 -0.51 8.94 -0.85
N LYS A 82 -0.10 9.86 -1.71
CA LYS A 82 1.26 10.42 -1.69
C LYS A 82 1.50 11.30 -0.47
N GLU A 83 0.59 12.26 -0.20
CA GLU A 83 0.76 13.29 0.83
C GLU A 83 0.56 12.74 2.25
N LYS A 84 -0.45 11.90 2.47
CA LYS A 84 -0.82 11.40 3.81
C LYS A 84 -0.20 10.04 4.16
N LEU A 85 0.05 9.17 3.17
CA LEU A 85 0.54 7.80 3.39
C LEU A 85 1.96 7.56 2.83
N GLY A 86 2.61 8.60 2.31
CA GLY A 86 4.00 8.52 1.84
C GLY A 86 4.21 7.61 0.62
N HIS A 87 3.16 7.34 -0.16
CA HIS A 87 3.28 6.46 -1.33
C HIS A 87 4.28 7.01 -2.37
N PHE A 88 5.06 6.12 -2.97
CA PHE A 88 6.01 6.42 -4.04
C PHE A 88 5.28 6.58 -5.39
N LEU A 89 4.55 7.68 -5.53
CA LEU A 89 3.81 8.05 -6.74
C LEU A 89 4.45 9.29 -7.36
N GLY A 90 4.83 9.22 -8.62
CA GLY A 90 5.46 10.32 -9.36
C GLY A 90 5.98 9.86 -10.70
#